data_AF-A0AAW7MGN4-F1
#
_entry.id   AF-A0AAW7MGN4-F1
#
_cell.length_a   1.000
_cell.length_b   1.000
_cell.length_c   1.000
_cell.angle_alpha   90.00
_cell.angle_beta   90.00
_cell.angle_gamma   90.00
#
_symmetry.space_group_name_H-M   'P 1'
#
loop_
_entity.id
_entity.type
_entity.pdbx_description
1 polymer ?
#
loop_
_entity_poly.entity_id
_entity_poly.type
_entity_poly.pdbx_seq_one_letter_code
_entity_poly.pdbx_strand_id
1 'polypeptide(L)'
;MSSDRILMNLRAYLRGIADVNSQHLLILSECKAVRSLAKQDLKRRVAETLGELTDEEVRAIACEDVDLQQLASEAMAGKKSAGTDNVAQLTLSISAYSELENIAKSTLRVSTLKSRNSDALDFYDVSVWAINQALEQAYIAGMTDHHRSAG
;
A
#
# COMPACT_ATOMS: atom_id res chain seq x y z
N MET A 1 -6.99 9.50 -21.80
CA MET A 1 -6.29 8.21 -21.60
C MET A 1 -7.16 7.11 -22.18
N SER A 2 -6.69 6.42 -23.24
CA SER A 2 -7.53 5.49 -24.01
C SER A 2 -7.99 4.31 -23.15
N SER A 3 -9.28 3.96 -23.22
CA SER A 3 -9.89 2.81 -22.54
C SER A 3 -9.09 1.51 -22.69
N ASP A 4 -8.33 1.38 -23.79
CA ASP A 4 -7.46 0.25 -24.05
C ASP A 4 -6.40 0.01 -22.97
N ARG A 5 -5.82 1.08 -22.41
CA ARG A 5 -4.79 0.94 -21.37
C ARG A 5 -5.37 0.47 -20.04
N ILE A 6 -6.59 0.89 -19.73
CA ILE A 6 -7.30 0.45 -18.53
C ILE A 6 -7.63 -1.05 -18.65
N LEU A 7 -8.16 -1.46 -19.81
CA LEU A 7 -8.48 -2.86 -20.07
C LEU A 7 -7.24 -3.77 -20.07
N MET A 8 -6.12 -3.29 -20.60
CA MET A 8 -4.85 -4.02 -20.59
C MET A 8 -4.36 -4.27 -19.15
N ASN A 9 -4.36 -3.23 -18.31
CA ASN A 9 -3.93 -3.35 -16.90
C ASN A 9 -4.86 -4.27 -16.10
N LEU A 10 -6.17 -4.16 -16.30
CA LEU A 10 -7.15 -5.00 -15.61
C LEU A 10 -6.98 -6.47 -15.98
N ARG A 11 -6.72 -6.77 -17.25
CA ARG A 11 -6.43 -8.14 -17.71
C ARG A 11 -5.16 -8.70 -17.08
N ALA A 12 -4.10 -7.90 -16.98
CA ALA A 12 -2.85 -8.32 -16.34
C ALA A 12 -3.06 -8.63 -14.84
N TYR A 13 -3.81 -7.77 -14.15
CA TYR A 13 -4.16 -7.97 -12.74
C TYR A 13 -4.98 -9.25 -12.51
N LEU A 14 -6.03 -9.47 -13.31
CA LEU A 14 -6.86 -10.67 -13.20
C LEU A 14 -6.06 -11.94 -13.52
N ARG A 15 -5.10 -11.88 -14.45
CA ARG A 15 -4.20 -13.00 -14.74
C ARG A 15 -3.35 -13.38 -13.54
N GLY A 16 -2.79 -12.41 -12.82
CA GLY A 16 -2.06 -12.67 -11.58
C GLY A 16 -2.93 -13.33 -10.51
N ILE A 17 -4.22 -12.96 -10.40
CA ILE A 17 -5.16 -13.65 -9.51
C ILE A 17 -5.40 -15.10 -9.96
N ALA A 18 -5.52 -15.34 -11.27
CA ALA A 18 -5.69 -16.67 -11.83
C ALA A 18 -4.54 -17.62 -11.46
N ASP A 19 -3.31 -17.10 -11.51
CA ASP A 19 -2.07 -17.84 -11.26
C ASP A 19 -1.94 -18.24 -9.78
N VAL A 20 -2.54 -17.47 -8.87
CA VAL A 20 -2.55 -17.74 -7.43
C VAL A 20 -3.76 -18.59 -7.01
N ASN A 21 -4.96 -18.25 -7.48
CA ASN A 21 -6.19 -19.00 -7.20
C ASN A 21 -7.25 -18.75 -8.26
N SER A 22 -7.35 -19.68 -9.22
CA SER A 22 -8.30 -19.60 -10.33
C SER A 22 -9.77 -19.64 -9.89
N GLN A 23 -10.10 -20.18 -8.72
CA GLN A 23 -11.48 -20.19 -8.22
C GLN A 23 -12.00 -18.79 -7.85
N HIS A 24 -11.12 -17.87 -7.46
CA HIS A 24 -11.52 -16.48 -7.22
C HIS A 24 -12.00 -15.77 -8.49
N LEU A 25 -11.46 -16.13 -9.66
CA LEU A 25 -11.94 -15.56 -10.92
C LEU A 25 -13.31 -16.09 -11.31
N LEU A 26 -13.60 -17.36 -11.02
CA LEU A 26 -14.94 -17.93 -11.22
C LEU A 26 -15.96 -17.17 -10.37
N ILE A 27 -15.69 -17.01 -9.07
CA ILE A 27 -16.54 -16.24 -8.15
C ILE A 27 -16.73 -14.79 -8.64
N LEU A 28 -15.66 -14.13 -9.07
CA LEU A 28 -15.73 -12.76 -9.59
C LEU A 28 -16.55 -12.67 -10.89
N SER A 29 -16.42 -13.64 -11.79
CA SER A 29 -17.16 -13.67 -13.06
C SER A 29 -18.65 -13.97 -12.88
N GLU A 30 -19.00 -14.77 -11.87
CA GLU A 30 -20.39 -15.10 -11.53
C GLU A 30 -21.05 -14.03 -10.64
N CYS A 31 -20.26 -13.14 -10.06
CA CYS A 31 -20.76 -12.07 -9.21
C CYS A 31 -21.53 -11.04 -10.04
N LYS A 32 -22.87 -11.15 -10.01
CA LYS A 32 -23.79 -10.22 -10.67
C LYS A 32 -23.70 -8.78 -10.14
N ALA A 33 -23.07 -8.57 -8.99
CA ALA A 33 -22.98 -7.31 -8.26
C ALA A 33 -21.61 -6.61 -8.35
N VAL A 34 -20.65 -7.10 -9.15
CA VAL A 34 -19.29 -6.50 -9.21
C VAL A 34 -19.33 -5.00 -9.47
N ARG A 35 -20.21 -4.53 -10.34
CA ARG A 35 -20.33 -3.10 -10.66
C ARG A 35 -20.80 -2.27 -9.46
N SER A 36 -21.76 -2.77 -8.68
CA SER A 36 -22.24 -2.05 -7.49
C SER A 36 -21.20 -2.09 -6.37
N LEU A 37 -20.53 -3.22 -6.17
CA LEU A 37 -19.44 -3.37 -5.21
C LEU A 37 -18.27 -2.42 -5.54
N ALA A 38 -17.86 -2.35 -6.81
CA ALA A 38 -16.80 -1.44 -7.26
C ALA A 38 -17.18 0.04 -7.07
N LYS A 39 -18.45 0.40 -7.30
CA LYS A 39 -18.95 1.76 -7.01
C LYS A 39 -18.92 2.07 -5.51
N GLN A 40 -19.29 1.12 -4.67
CA GLN A 40 -19.26 1.29 -3.22
C GLN A 40 -17.82 1.38 -2.70
N ASP A 41 -16.92 0.57 -3.23
CA ASP A 41 -15.49 0.60 -2.91
C ASP A 41 -14.84 1.93 -3.33
N LEU A 42 -15.15 2.42 -4.54
CA LEU A 42 -14.71 3.74 -4.98
C LEU A 42 -15.23 4.85 -4.07
N LYS A 43 -16.52 4.82 -3.70
CA LYS A 43 -17.10 5.78 -2.75
C LYS A 43 -16.39 5.72 -1.39
N ARG A 44 -16.11 4.52 -0.87
CA ARG A 44 -15.40 4.33 0.39
C ARG A 44 -14.00 4.94 0.33
N ARG A 45 -13.22 4.63 -0.72
CA ARG A 45 -11.87 5.15 -0.91
C ARG A 45 -11.82 6.67 -1.05
N VAL A 46 -12.78 7.24 -1.77
CA VAL A 46 -12.90 8.71 -1.87
C VAL A 46 -13.23 9.29 -0.50
N ALA A 47 -14.16 8.71 0.24
CA ALA A 47 -14.51 9.17 1.59
C ALA A 47 -13.34 9.04 2.58
N GLU A 48 -12.58 7.96 2.53
CA GLU A 48 -11.34 7.78 3.33
C GLU A 48 -10.32 8.88 3.00
N THR A 49 -10.10 9.16 1.71
CA THR A 49 -9.17 10.21 1.26
C THR A 49 -9.61 11.60 1.72
N LEU A 50 -10.91 11.88 1.67
CA LEU A 50 -11.47 13.16 2.11
C LEU A 50 -11.59 13.27 3.64
N GLY A 51 -11.61 12.16 4.37
CA GLY A 51 -11.70 12.14 5.83
C GLY A 51 -10.47 12.68 6.55
N GLU A 52 -9.33 12.76 5.84
CA GLU A 52 -8.11 13.41 6.30
C GLU A 52 -8.13 14.94 6.07
N LEU A 53 -9.13 15.45 5.35
CA LEU A 53 -9.29 16.88 5.08
C LEU A 53 -10.23 17.53 6.09
N THR A 54 -9.99 18.81 6.37
CA THR A 54 -10.90 19.61 7.18
C THR A 54 -12.20 19.91 6.43
N ASP A 55 -13.27 20.19 7.18
CA ASP A 55 -14.58 20.59 6.62
C ASP A 55 -14.47 21.77 5.64
N GLU A 56 -13.51 22.67 5.86
CA GLU A 56 -13.29 23.84 5.00
C GLU A 56 -12.63 23.45 3.68
N GLU A 57 -11.64 22.56 3.70
CA GLU A 57 -10.99 22.04 2.50
C GLU A 57 -11.95 21.18 1.67
N VAL A 58 -12.79 20.37 2.33
CA VAL A 58 -13.84 19.59 1.65
C VAL A 58 -14.87 20.52 0.99
N ARG A 59 -15.26 21.60 1.66
CA ARG A 59 -16.15 22.63 1.08
C ARG A 59 -15.51 23.30 -0.12
N ALA A 60 -14.25 23.71 -0.02
CA ALA A 60 -13.53 24.38 -1.11
C ALA A 60 -13.42 23.47 -2.36
N ILE A 61 -13.22 22.16 -2.16
CA ILE A 61 -13.25 21.17 -3.25
C ILE A 61 -14.67 21.03 -3.84
N ALA A 62 -15.68 20.93 -2.98
CA ALA A 62 -17.06 20.70 -3.40
C ALA A 62 -17.68 21.89 -4.15
N CYS A 63 -17.23 23.11 -3.86
CA CYS A 63 -17.69 24.35 -4.50
C CYS A 63 -16.94 24.69 -5.80
N GLU A 64 -16.03 23.82 -6.28
CA GLU A 64 -15.13 24.08 -7.41
C GLU A 64 -14.22 25.32 -7.23
N ASP A 65 -14.09 25.82 -6.01
CA ASP A 65 -13.22 26.96 -5.68
C ASP A 65 -11.72 26.60 -5.77
N VAL A 66 -11.42 25.31 -5.98
CA VAL A 66 -10.08 24.74 -6.00
C VAL A 66 -9.88 23.86 -7.23
N ASP A 67 -8.91 24.22 -8.07
CA ASP A 67 -8.44 23.35 -9.16
C ASP A 67 -7.50 22.27 -8.60
N LEU A 68 -8.09 21.12 -8.26
CA LEU A 68 -7.36 19.95 -7.77
C LEU A 68 -6.34 19.40 -8.78
N GLN A 69 -6.56 19.56 -10.08
CA GLN A 69 -5.61 19.10 -11.10
C GLN A 69 -4.35 19.99 -11.07
N GLN A 70 -4.55 21.31 -10.95
CA GLN A 70 -3.44 22.26 -10.87
C GLN A 70 -2.67 22.11 -9.55
N LEU A 71 -3.36 22.02 -8.40
CA LEU A 71 -2.70 21.81 -7.11
C LEU A 71 -1.90 20.50 -7.05
N ALA A 72 -2.46 19.41 -7.60
CA ALA A 72 -1.73 18.15 -7.70
C ALA A 72 -0.49 18.30 -8.59
N SER A 73 -0.60 19.04 -9.70
CA SER A 73 0.52 19.31 -10.61
C SER A 73 1.60 20.16 -9.95
N GLU A 74 1.23 21.18 -9.17
CA GLU A 74 2.14 22.05 -8.43
C GLU A 74 2.87 21.31 -7.29
N ALA A 75 2.14 20.51 -6.51
CA ALA A 75 2.71 19.64 -5.48
C ALA A 75 3.72 18.63 -6.07
N MET A 76 3.44 18.12 -7.28
CA MET A 76 4.37 17.26 -8.02
C MET A 76 5.55 18.04 -8.61
N ALA A 77 5.37 19.29 -9.05
CA ALA A 77 6.42 20.14 -9.62
C ALA A 77 7.39 20.73 -8.57
N GLY A 78 6.95 20.88 -7.32
CA GLY A 78 7.77 21.37 -6.19
C GLY A 78 8.93 20.45 -5.78
N LYS A 79 9.02 19.23 -6.30
CA LYS A 79 10.18 18.34 -6.11
C LYS A 79 11.31 18.69 -7.10
N LYS A 80 12.04 19.78 -6.85
CA LYS A 80 13.34 20.03 -7.50
C LYS A 80 14.49 19.97 -6.49
N SER A 81 15.24 18.86 -6.58
CA SER A 81 16.64 18.66 -6.22
C SER A 81 17.06 18.75 -4.75
N ALA A 82 17.02 17.59 -4.08
CA ALA A 82 18.19 17.11 -3.34
C ALA A 82 18.40 15.62 -3.64
N GLY A 83 19.37 15.31 -4.51
CA GLY A 83 19.94 13.96 -4.69
C GLY A 83 19.31 13.10 -5.78
N THR A 84 19.97 13.03 -6.94
CA THR A 84 19.81 12.00 -7.97
C THR A 84 20.38 10.67 -7.46
N ASP A 85 19.58 9.60 -7.44
CA ASP A 85 19.79 8.35 -8.21
C ASP A 85 18.94 7.19 -7.67
N ASN A 86 18.34 6.46 -8.62
CA ASN A 86 17.70 5.15 -8.53
C ASN A 86 16.27 5.05 -7.95
N VAL A 87 15.44 4.29 -8.68
CA VAL A 87 14.17 3.63 -8.30
C VAL A 87 13.80 3.83 -6.83
N ALA A 88 12.84 4.72 -6.55
CA ALA A 88 12.45 5.10 -5.19
C ALA A 88 12.03 3.88 -4.36
N GLN A 89 13.00 3.26 -3.69
CA GLN A 89 12.80 2.45 -2.51
C GLN A 89 12.11 3.36 -1.50
N LEU A 90 10.91 2.97 -1.06
CA LEU A 90 10.32 3.52 0.15
C LEU A 90 11.25 3.15 1.30
N THR A 91 12.18 4.05 1.63
CA THR A 91 13.02 3.90 2.81
C THR A 91 12.15 4.14 4.03
N LEU A 92 11.84 3.06 4.75
CA LEU A 92 11.14 3.11 6.03
C LEU A 92 11.86 4.07 7.00
N SER A 93 11.09 4.74 7.86
CA SER A 93 11.66 5.55 8.94
C SER A 93 12.50 4.67 9.87
N ILE A 94 13.46 5.26 10.59
CA ILE A 94 14.31 4.52 11.55
C ILE A 94 13.44 3.82 12.62
N SER A 95 12.36 4.48 13.06
CA SER A 95 11.38 3.91 14.01
C SER A 95 10.68 2.68 13.44
N ALA A 96 10.15 2.80 12.22
CA ALA A 96 9.47 1.69 11.54
C ALA A 96 10.43 0.52 11.27
N TYR A 97 11.68 0.79 10.88
CA TYR A 97 12.69 -0.25 10.67
C TYR A 97 13.08 -0.93 11.98
N SER A 98 13.21 -0.18 13.08
CA SER A 98 13.46 -0.75 14.41
C SER A 98 12.34 -1.69 14.84
N GLU A 99 11.08 -1.36 14.52
CA GLU A 99 9.95 -2.21 14.86
C GLU A 99 9.93 -3.50 14.04
N LEU A 100 10.27 -3.42 12.74
CA LEU A 100 10.47 -4.62 11.92
C LEU A 100 11.60 -5.51 12.46
N GLU A 101 12.71 -4.94 12.95
CA GLU A 101 13.77 -5.74 13.58
C GLU A 101 13.28 -6.44 14.86
N ASN A 102 12.40 -5.81 15.65
CA ASN A 102 11.81 -6.41 16.84
C ASN A 102 10.89 -7.59 16.49
N ILE A 103 10.03 -7.43 15.49
CA ILE A 103 9.13 -8.47 14.98
C ILE A 103 9.95 -9.64 14.42
N ALA A 104 10.99 -9.34 13.64
CA ALA A 104 11.87 -10.35 13.06
C ALA A 104 12.56 -11.21 14.14
N LYS A 105 13.07 -10.59 15.21
CA LYS A 105 13.71 -11.30 16.32
C LYS A 105 12.73 -12.11 17.15
N SER A 106 11.56 -11.55 17.47
CA SER A 106 10.60 -12.16 18.38
C SER A 106 9.76 -13.27 17.74
N THR A 107 9.30 -13.04 16.50
CA THR A 107 8.32 -13.91 15.82
C THR A 107 8.99 -14.85 14.83
N LEU A 108 9.90 -14.33 13.99
CA LEU A 108 10.60 -15.16 12.99
C LEU A 108 11.88 -15.81 13.55
N ARG A 109 12.32 -15.40 14.75
CA ARG A 109 13.58 -15.83 15.39
C ARG A 109 14.82 -15.60 14.52
N VAL A 110 14.77 -14.58 13.65
CA VAL A 110 15.91 -14.17 12.83
C VAL A 110 16.68 -13.05 13.54
N SER A 111 18.01 -13.14 13.54
CA SER A 111 18.85 -12.24 14.33
C SER A 111 18.96 -10.83 13.72
N THR A 112 18.84 -10.72 12.41
CA THR A 112 18.95 -9.47 11.65
C THR A 112 18.18 -9.57 10.33
N LEU A 113 17.70 -8.43 9.85
CA LEU A 113 17.11 -8.27 8.51
C LEU A 113 18.15 -7.84 7.45
N LYS A 114 19.42 -7.68 7.84
CA LYS A 114 20.51 -7.35 6.92
C LYS A 114 21.14 -8.63 6.40
N SER A 115 21.32 -8.71 5.08
CA SER A 115 22.06 -9.80 4.45
C SER A 115 23.51 -9.82 4.92
N ARG A 116 24.01 -11.01 5.25
CA ARG A 116 25.38 -11.25 5.70
C ARG A 116 26.24 -11.94 4.64
N ASN A 117 25.67 -12.18 3.46
CA ASN A 117 26.29 -12.88 2.34
C ASN A 117 26.83 -14.26 2.74
N SER A 118 26.05 -14.99 3.55
CA SER A 118 26.41 -16.33 4.01
C SER A 118 25.16 -17.18 4.13
N ASP A 119 25.12 -18.29 3.40
CA ASP A 119 23.91 -19.11 3.31
C ASP A 119 23.42 -19.59 4.70
N ALA A 120 24.34 -20.07 5.54
CA ALA A 120 24.01 -20.53 6.90
C ALA A 120 23.48 -19.41 7.82
N LEU A 121 23.71 -18.15 7.45
CA LEU A 121 23.35 -16.97 8.22
C LEU A 121 22.13 -16.23 7.65
N ASP A 122 21.86 -16.38 6.36
CA ASP A 122 20.82 -15.64 5.64
C ASP A 122 19.60 -16.49 5.27
N PHE A 123 19.73 -17.82 5.22
CA PHE A 123 18.59 -18.72 5.02
C PHE A 123 18.12 -19.28 6.36
N TYR A 124 16.87 -18.97 6.69
CA TYR A 124 16.20 -19.47 7.88
C TYR A 124 15.06 -20.40 7.47
N ASP A 125 14.94 -21.53 8.18
CA ASP A 125 13.75 -22.37 8.09
C ASP A 125 12.68 -21.79 9.01
N VAL A 126 11.65 -21.17 8.40
CA VAL A 126 10.59 -20.46 9.11
C VAL A 126 9.26 -21.03 8.70
N SER A 127 8.43 -21.32 9.69
CA SER A 127 7.10 -21.84 9.44
C SER A 127 6.17 -20.79 8.82
N VAL A 128 5.23 -21.26 7.99
CA VAL A 128 4.24 -20.40 7.35
C VAL A 128 3.37 -19.64 8.38
N TRP A 129 3.11 -20.25 9.54
CA TRP A 129 2.35 -19.56 10.61
C TRP A 129 3.15 -18.44 11.29
N ALA A 130 4.48 -18.60 11.45
CA ALA A 130 5.32 -17.52 11.99
C ALA A 130 5.43 -16.36 11.00
N ILE A 131 5.51 -16.67 9.69
CA ILE A 131 5.45 -15.66 8.63
C ILE A 131 4.11 -14.89 8.70
N ASN A 132 2.99 -15.60 8.80
CA ASN A 132 1.67 -14.95 8.91
C ASN A 132 1.60 -14.02 10.13
N GLN A 133 2.04 -14.50 11.30
CA GLN A 133 2.04 -13.70 12.52
C GLN A 133 2.92 -12.45 12.42
N ALA A 134 4.10 -12.55 11.80
CA ALA A 134 4.99 -11.41 11.63
C ALA A 134 4.40 -10.35 10.70
N LEU A 135 3.72 -10.76 9.63
CA LEU A 135 3.04 -9.84 8.71
C LEU A 135 1.87 -9.12 9.38
N GLU A 136 1.06 -9.83 10.17
CA GLU A 136 -0.02 -9.23 10.97
C GLU A 136 0.52 -8.19 11.95
N GLN A 137 1.59 -8.53 12.68
CA GLN A 137 2.24 -7.61 13.62
C GLN A 137 2.80 -6.36 12.93
N ALA A 138 3.47 -6.53 11.77
CA ALA A 138 4.03 -5.41 11.02
C ALA A 138 2.94 -4.46 10.50
N TYR A 139 1.80 -5.02 10.06
CA TYR A 139 0.65 -4.23 9.61
C TYR A 139 0.06 -3.39 10.75
N ILE A 140 -0.19 -4.00 11.92
CA ILE A 140 -0.73 -3.31 13.10
C ILE A 140 0.22 -2.23 13.61
N ALA A 141 1.53 -2.52 13.64
CA ALA A 141 2.55 -1.56 14.05
C ALA A 141 2.55 -0.32 13.14
N GLY A 142 2.48 -0.54 11.81
CA GLY A 142 2.38 0.55 10.84
C GLY A 142 1.13 1.43 11.03
N MET A 143 -0.03 0.83 11.32
CA MET A 143 -1.25 1.58 11.62
C MET A 143 -1.12 2.43 12.89
N THR A 144 -0.46 1.89 13.92
CA THR A 144 -0.29 2.57 15.21
C THR A 144 0.67 3.76 15.13
N ASP A 145 1.73 3.65 14.33
CA ASP A 145 2.71 4.72 14.11
C ASP A 145 2.07 5.94 13.43
N HIS A 146 1.17 5.71 12.46
CA HIS A 146 0.39 6.76 11.82
C HIS A 146 -0.52 7.52 12.81
N HIS A 147 -1.15 6.83 13.76
CA HIS A 147 -2.00 7.49 14.77
C HIS A 147 -1.21 8.32 15.80
N ARG A 148 0.05 7.96 16.08
CA ARG A 148 0.89 8.68 17.05
C ARG A 148 1.51 9.97 16.48
N SER A 149 1.61 10.05 15.16
CA SER A 149 2.17 11.22 14.46
C SER A 149 1.11 12.28 14.10
N ALA A 150 -0.17 11.97 14.29
CA ALA A 150 -1.32 12.83 13.97
C ALA A 150 -1.94 13.56 15.18
N GLY A 151 -1.31 13.49 16.35
CA GLY A 151 -1.70 14.21 17.57
C GLY A 151 -0.53 14.99 18.15
#